data_AF-A0A241XSY5-F1
#
_entry.id   AF-A0A241XSY5-F1
#
_cell.length_a   1.000
_cell.length_b   1.000
_cell.length_c   1.000
_cell.angle_alpha   90.00
_cell.angle_beta   90.00
_cell.angle_gamma   90.00
#
_symmetry.space_group_name_H-M   'P 1'
#
loop_
_entity.id
_entity.type
_entity.pdbx_description
1 polymer ?
#
loop_
_entity_poly.entity_id
_entity_poly.type
_entity_poly.pdbx_seq_one_letter_code
_entity_poly.pdbx_strand_id
1 'polypeptide(L)' 'MTSRANATLELDRQPSADEHAGMTWWNSLTTAERQRWMRAAGDTGIAADAWSAFKKSQGQDHQS' A
#
# COMPACT_ATOMS: atom_id res chain seq x y z
N MET A 1 32.10 -19.96 -6.04
CA MET A 1 32.11 -18.62 -5.42
C MET A 1 31.64 -17.63 -6.48
N THR A 2 30.74 -16.72 -6.09
CA THR A 2 30.17 -15.61 -6.87
C THR A 2 28.93 -15.93 -7.71
N SER A 3 27.77 -15.87 -7.08
CA SER A 3 26.53 -15.41 -7.72
C SER A 3 25.86 -14.38 -6.81
N ARG A 4 26.59 -13.28 -6.56
CA ARG A 4 26.09 -12.07 -5.90
C ARG A 4 26.18 -10.90 -6.88
N ALA A 5 25.47 -11.03 -8.00
CA ALA A 5 25.42 -10.01 -9.04
C ALA A 5 24.00 -9.77 -9.58
N ASN A 6 22.96 -10.09 -8.80
CA ASN A 6 21.57 -9.90 -9.22
C ASN A 6 20.70 -9.32 -8.09
N ALA A 7 21.27 -8.48 -7.22
CA ALA A 7 20.56 -7.89 -6.08
C ALA A 7 20.47 -6.35 -6.15
N THR A 8 20.97 -5.72 -7.23
CA THR A 8 21.14 -4.26 -7.29
C THR A 8 20.24 -3.57 -8.31
N LEU A 9 19.49 -4.29 -9.16
CA LEU A 9 18.69 -3.70 -10.23
C LEU A 9 17.18 -3.61 -9.94
N GLU A 10 16.68 -4.21 -8.85
CA GLU A 10 15.23 -4.23 -8.56
C GLU A 10 14.74 -3.10 -7.65
N LEU A 11 15.63 -2.22 -7.18
CA LEU A 11 15.30 -1.13 -6.25
C LEU A 11 15.07 0.23 -6.92
N ASP A 12 15.28 0.36 -8.23
CA ASP A 12 15.10 1.63 -8.95
C ASP A 12 13.71 1.77 -9.61
N ARG A 13 12.76 0.88 -9.30
CA ARG A 13 11.38 1.07 -9.76
C ARG A 13 10.82 2.29 -9.05
N GLN A 14 10.78 3.42 -9.75
CA GLN A 14 10.04 4.59 -9.29
C GLN A 14 8.61 4.15 -8.97
N PRO A 15 8.11 4.41 -7.76
CA PRO A 15 6.74 4.08 -7.42
C PRO A 15 5.80 4.77 -8.41
N SER A 16 4.79 4.06 -8.85
CA SER A 16 3.72 4.64 -9.65
C SER A 16 3.04 5.74 -8.85
N ALA A 17 2.36 6.68 -9.52
CA ALA A 17 1.60 7.73 -8.83
C ALA A 17 0.60 7.16 -7.79
N ASP A 18 0.00 5.99 -8.06
CA ASP A 18 -0.87 5.27 -7.12
C ASP A 18 -0.12 4.75 -5.88
N GLU A 19 1.11 4.25 -6.07
CA GLU A 19 1.95 3.75 -4.96
C GLU A 19 2.42 4.92 -4.09
N HIS A 20 2.79 6.07 -4.69
CA HIS A 20 3.09 7.30 -3.96
C HIS A 20 1.88 7.85 -3.19
N ALA A 21 0.69 7.84 -3.81
CA ALA A 21 -0.55 8.24 -3.15
C ALA A 21 -0.86 7.34 -1.96
N GLY A 22 -0.77 6.02 -2.14
CA GLY A 22 -0.97 5.05 -1.06
C GLY A 22 0.04 5.21 0.08
N MET A 23 1.30 5.51 -0.24
CA MET A 23 2.33 5.77 0.78
C MET A 23 2.09 7.10 1.52
N THR A 24 1.70 8.15 0.81
CA THR A 24 1.39 9.46 1.42
C THR A 24 0.19 9.35 2.35
N TRP A 25 -0.87 8.71 1.87
CA TRP A 25 -2.05 8.37 2.65
C TRP A 25 -1.69 7.55 3.90
N TRP A 26 -0.94 6.46 3.73
CA TRP A 26 -0.53 5.60 4.85
C TRP A 26 0.30 6.35 5.91
N ASN A 27 1.19 7.24 5.48
CA ASN A 27 1.99 8.09 6.37
C ASN A 27 1.13 9.11 7.13
N SER A 28 0.03 9.57 6.54
CA SER A 28 -0.94 10.47 7.18
C SER A 28 -1.80 9.79 8.26
N LEU A 29 -1.89 8.46 8.27
CA LEU A 29 -2.77 7.74 9.21
C LEU A 29 -2.15 7.55 10.59
N THR A 30 -2.97 7.64 11.62
CA THR A 30 -2.64 7.20 12.98
C THR A 30 -2.57 5.67 13.08
N THR A 31 -1.95 5.16 14.15
CA THR A 31 -1.87 3.71 14.41
C THR A 31 -3.25 3.04 14.43
N ALA A 32 -4.27 3.70 15.02
CA ALA A 32 -5.62 3.16 15.08
C ALA A 32 -6.27 3.06 13.69
N GLU A 33 -6.08 4.08 12.85
CA GLU A 33 -6.59 4.06 11.48
C GLU A 33 -5.87 3.02 10.62
N ARG A 34 -4.55 2.89 10.77
CA ARG A 34 -3.77 1.82 10.13
C ARG A 34 -4.31 0.45 10.51
N GLN A 35 -4.58 0.22 11.80
CA GLN A 35 -5.17 -1.04 12.28
C GLN A 35 -6.56 -1.31 11.68
N ARG A 36 -7.40 -0.28 11.57
CA ARG A 36 -8.72 -0.41 10.91
C ARG A 36 -8.57 -0.86 9.46
N TRP A 37 -7.69 -0.23 8.69
CA TRP A 37 -7.52 -0.55 7.28
C TRP A 37 -6.77 -1.87 7.05
N MET A 38 -5.89 -2.25 7.97
CA MET A 38 -5.28 -3.59 7.98
C MET A 38 -6.35 -4.67 8.16
N ARG A 39 -7.26 -4.52 9.13
CA ARG A 39 -8.38 -5.44 9.31
C ARG A 39 -9.29 -5.50 8.08
N ALA A 40 -9.59 -4.34 7.48
CA ALA A 40 -10.40 -4.27 6.26
C ALA A 40 -9.73 -4.98 5.07
N ALA A 41 -8.40 -5.03 5.05
CA ALA A 41 -7.60 -5.75 4.06
C ALA A 41 -7.42 -7.25 4.37
N GLY A 42 -7.90 -7.74 5.52
CA GLY A 42 -7.70 -9.12 5.97
C GLY A 42 -6.43 -9.34 6.80
N ASP A 43 -5.95 -8.30 7.48
CA ASP A 43 -4.80 -8.31 8.38
C ASP A 43 -3.50 -8.82 7.71
N THR A 44 -3.31 -8.51 6.42
CA THR A 44 -2.12 -8.94 5.67
C THR A 44 -0.81 -8.30 6.13
N GLY A 45 -0.89 -7.19 6.87
CA GLY A 45 0.27 -6.39 7.27
C GLY A 45 0.87 -5.53 6.15
N ILE A 46 0.22 -5.50 4.98
CA ILE A 46 0.71 -4.80 3.78
C ILE A 46 -0.07 -3.50 3.57
N ALA A 47 0.63 -2.36 3.57
CA ALA A 47 0.01 -1.04 3.37
C ALA A 47 -0.69 -0.89 2.00
N ALA A 48 -0.19 -1.57 0.97
CA ALA A 48 -0.81 -1.59 -0.36
C ALA A 48 -2.18 -2.28 -0.37
N ASP A 49 -2.36 -3.38 0.38
CA ASP A 49 -3.67 -4.02 0.52
C ASP A 49 -4.65 -3.13 1.28
N ALA A 50 -4.17 -2.47 2.34
CA ALA A 50 -4.94 -1.46 3.07
C ALA A 50 -5.38 -0.29 2.17
N TRP A 51 -4.50 0.18 1.27
CA TRP A 51 -4.83 1.20 0.26
C TRP A 51 -5.87 0.70 -0.74
N SER A 52 -5.78 -0.56 -1.19
CA SER A 52 -6.78 -1.18 -2.06
C SER A 52 -8.15 -1.26 -1.38
N ALA A 53 -8.21 -1.64 -0.10
CA ALA A 53 -9.43 -1.65 0.69
C ALA A 53 -10.02 -0.24 0.87
N PHE A 54 -9.18 0.76 1.13
CA PHE A 54 -9.59 2.15 1.19
C PHE A 54 -10.19 2.62 -0.13
N LYS A 55 -9.53 2.39 -1.27
CA LYS A 55 -10.05 2.76 -2.60
C LYS A 55 -11.41 2.10 -2.89
N LYS A 56 -11.58 0.83 -2.52
CA LYS A 56 -12.88 0.14 -2.63
C LYS A 56 -13.96 0.80 -1.78
N SER A 57 -13.62 1.25 -0.58
CA SER A 57 -14.57 1.97 0.29
C SER A 57 -14.96 3.35 -0.27
N GLN A 58 -14.05 4.05 -0.95
CA GLN A 58 -14.32 5.36 -1.58
C GLN A 58 -15.11 5.22 -2.89
N GLY A 59 -14.86 4.15 -3.65
CA GLY A 59 -15.58 3.87 -4.91
C GLY A 59 -17.02 3.38 -4.71
N GLN A 60 -17.39 2.93 -3.51
CA GLN A 60 -18.77 2.55 -3.17
C GLN A 60 -19.68 3.76 -2.87
N ASP A 61 -19.12 4.96 -2.73
CA ASP A 61 -19.88 6.18 -2.42
C ASP A 61 -20.41 6.91 -3.67
N HIS A 62 -20.03 6.48 -4.88
CA HIS A 62 -20.45 7.13 -6.14
C HIS A 62 -21.51 6.33 -6.93
N GLN A 63 -22.14 5.32 -6.32
CA GLN A 63 -23.21 4.56 -6.97
C GLN A 63 -24.42 4.49 -6.05
N SER A 64 -25.15 5.60 -5.97
CA SER A 64 -26.54 5.69 -5.52
C SER A 64 -27.30 6.63 -6.45
#